data_AF-A0A0H2TEZ2-F1
#
_entry.id   AF-A0A0H2TEZ2-F1
#
_cell.length_a   1.000
_cell.length_b   1.000
_cell.length_c   1.000
_cell.angle_alpha   90.00
_cell.angle_beta   90.00
_cell.angle_gamma   90.00
#
_symmetry.space_group_name_H-M   'P 1'
#
loop_
_entity.id
_entity.type
_entity.pdbx_description
1 polymer ?
#
loop_
_entity_poly.entity_id
_entity_poly.type
_entity_poly.pdbx_seq_one_letter_code
_entity_poly.pdbx_strand_id
1 'polypeptide(L)'
;GGGLAAGGPPNARRRAGTNSSALGTSQAANGQKETKDLAEIQNARAVEVLDRVSQKLTGRDFKPEEELDVISQVHKLIMEATKLENLCQHYIGWCSFW
;
A
#
# COMPACT_ATOMS: atom_id res chain seq x y z
N GLY A 1 -24.62 -13.16 48.15
CA GLY A 1 -24.40 -11.83 47.56
C GLY A 1 -22.98 -11.76 47.04
N GLY A 2 -22.80 -11.45 45.75
CA GLY A 2 -21.50 -11.30 45.12
C GLY A 2 -21.71 -10.89 43.66
N GLY A 3 -21.52 -9.60 43.37
CA GLY A 3 -21.88 -8.95 42.12
C GLY A 3 -20.97 -9.30 40.95
N LEU A 4 -21.57 -9.44 39.76
CA LEU A 4 -20.90 -9.58 38.47
C LEU A 4 -20.48 -8.18 37.98
N ALA A 5 -19.18 -7.90 37.97
CA ALA A 5 -18.61 -6.70 37.37
C ALA A 5 -18.39 -6.90 35.86
N ALA A 6 -18.75 -5.87 35.10
CA ALA A 6 -18.80 -5.83 33.65
C ALA A 6 -17.46 -6.13 32.96
N GLY A 7 -17.46 -7.07 32.01
CA GLY A 7 -16.39 -7.25 31.04
C GLY A 7 -16.53 -6.25 29.90
N GLY A 8 -15.69 -5.20 29.91
CA GLY A 8 -15.57 -4.27 28.79
C GLY A 8 -15.00 -4.96 27.54
N PRO A 9 -15.38 -4.53 26.32
CA PRO A 9 -14.93 -5.18 25.10
C PRO A 9 -13.42 -5.00 24.89
N PRO A 10 -12.67 -6.08 24.57
CA PRO A 10 -11.29 -5.94 24.16
C PRO A 10 -11.24 -5.49 22.70
N ASN A 11 -10.21 -4.70 22.39
CA ASN A 11 -9.73 -4.41 21.06
C ASN A 11 -10.34 -3.17 20.35
N ALA A 12 -10.06 -1.99 20.92
CA ALA A 12 -9.98 -0.75 20.15
C ALA A 12 -8.85 -0.90 19.11
N ARG A 13 -9.18 -1.42 17.92
CA ARG A 13 -8.25 -1.41 16.77
C ARG A 13 -7.93 0.05 16.48
N ARG A 14 -6.67 0.42 16.66
CA ARG A 14 -6.18 1.76 16.36
C ARG A 14 -6.59 2.13 14.94
N ARG A 15 -7.26 3.27 14.81
CA ARG A 15 -7.60 3.92 13.54
C ARG A 15 -6.34 3.88 12.68
N ALA A 16 -6.43 3.29 11.48
CA ALA A 16 -5.37 3.33 10.49
C ALA A 16 -5.06 4.80 10.22
N GLY A 17 -3.98 5.30 10.80
CA GLY A 17 -3.46 6.61 10.49
C GLY A 17 -3.04 6.59 9.04
N THR A 18 -3.63 7.47 8.24
CA THR A 18 -3.09 7.80 6.92
C THR A 18 -1.69 8.38 7.15
N ASN A 19 -0.69 7.81 6.48
CA ASN A 19 0.71 8.21 6.60
C ASN A 19 0.92 9.56 5.88
N SER A 20 0.34 10.62 6.41
CA SER A 20 0.53 11.99 5.96
C SER A 20 1.21 12.74 7.10
N SER A 21 2.54 12.71 7.07
CA SER A 21 3.49 13.64 7.71
C SER A 21 3.16 14.12 9.12
N ALA A 22 3.69 13.44 10.13
CA ALA A 22 3.87 14.00 11.47
C ALA A 22 5.36 13.99 11.83
N LEU A 23 6.13 14.90 11.21
CA LEU A 23 7.48 15.20 11.67
C LEU A 23 7.35 16.10 12.91
N GLY A 24 7.25 15.46 14.07
CA GLY A 24 7.36 16.13 15.37
C GLY A 24 8.82 16.55 15.60
N THR A 25 9.05 17.85 15.59
CA THR A 25 10.33 18.47 15.94
C THR A 25 10.60 18.30 17.44
N SER A 26 11.61 17.51 17.79
CA SER A 26 12.35 17.64 19.06
C SER A 26 13.78 17.12 18.93
N GLN A 27 14.65 18.03 18.50
CA GLN A 27 16.05 18.21 18.91
C GLN A 27 16.83 17.02 19.53
N ALA A 28 17.73 16.45 18.75
CA ALA A 28 18.99 15.85 19.22
C ALA A 28 20.03 15.96 18.10
N ALA A 29 21.27 16.35 18.41
CA ALA A 29 22.35 16.59 17.44
C ALA A 29 22.82 15.34 16.65
N ASN A 30 22.22 14.17 16.90
CA ASN A 30 22.37 12.93 16.12
C ASN A 30 21.27 12.74 15.04
N GLY A 31 20.23 13.57 15.06
CA GLY A 31 19.03 13.43 14.22
C GLY A 31 19.20 13.91 12.77
N GLN A 32 20.29 14.61 12.43
CA GLN A 32 20.53 15.05 11.05
C GLN A 32 20.83 13.88 10.10
N LYS A 33 21.58 12.88 10.57
CA LYS A 33 21.90 11.68 9.79
C LYS A 33 20.65 10.83 9.58
N GLU A 34 19.89 10.58 10.65
CA GLU A 34 18.62 9.85 10.56
C GLU A 34 17.57 10.56 9.70
N THR A 35 17.47 11.89 9.78
CA THR A 35 16.54 12.66 8.93
C THR A 35 16.95 12.60 7.45
N LYS A 36 18.26 12.64 7.17
CA LYS A 36 18.79 12.49 5.81
C LYS A 36 18.53 11.08 5.27
N ASP A 37 18.79 10.05 6.07
CA ASP A 37 18.54 8.66 5.71
C ASP A 37 17.03 8.44 5.43
N LEU A 38 16.15 9.01 6.25
CA LEU A 38 14.69 8.98 6.02
C LEU A 38 14.29 9.71 4.73
N ALA A 39 14.91 10.84 4.42
CA ALA A 39 14.66 11.57 3.17
C ALA A 39 15.16 10.79 1.95
N GLU A 40 16.30 10.11 2.06
CA GLU A 40 16.82 9.22 1.01
C GLU A 40 15.89 8.03 0.77
N ILE A 41 15.36 7.41 1.83
CA ILE A 41 14.35 6.34 1.72
C ILE A 41 13.07 6.83 1.03
N GLN A 42 12.59 8.03 1.38
CA GLN A 42 11.41 8.62 0.73
C GLN A 42 11.66 8.90 -0.75
N ASN A 43 12.82 9.46 -1.09
CA ASN A 43 13.20 9.71 -2.48
C ASN A 43 13.31 8.40 -3.28
N ALA A 44 13.89 7.34 -2.70
CA ALA A 44 13.96 6.02 -3.34
C ALA A 44 12.55 5.50 -3.66
N ARG A 45 11.63 5.54 -2.69
CA ARG A 45 10.22 5.16 -2.92
C ARG A 45 9.54 6.03 -3.97
N ALA A 46 9.82 7.33 -4.01
CA ALA A 46 9.26 8.22 -5.02
C ALA A 46 9.71 7.83 -6.43
N VAL A 47 10.99 7.51 -6.61
CA VAL A 47 11.53 7.02 -7.89
C VAL A 47 10.89 5.70 -8.29
N GLU A 48 10.75 4.75 -7.37
CA GLU A 48 10.07 3.46 -7.63
C GLU A 48 8.62 3.67 -8.10
N VAL A 49 7.89 4.59 -7.46
CA VAL A 49 6.51 4.91 -7.87
C VAL A 49 6.47 5.49 -9.29
N LEU A 50 7.36 6.43 -9.61
CA LEU A 50 7.43 7.03 -10.95
C LEU A 50 7.80 5.99 -12.02
N ASP A 51 8.76 5.12 -11.73
CA ASP A 51 9.16 4.04 -12.64
C ASP A 51 7.99 3.09 -12.93
N ARG A 52 7.25 2.68 -11.91
CA ARG A 52 6.05 1.85 -12.09
C ARG A 52 4.95 2.53 -12.91
N VAL A 53 4.74 3.84 -12.73
CA VAL A 53 3.79 4.60 -13.55
C VAL A 53 4.26 4.61 -15.01
N SER A 54 5.55 4.81 -15.26
CA SER A 54 6.14 4.74 -16.59
C SER A 54 5.91 3.37 -17.24
N GLN A 55 6.16 2.27 -16.52
CA GLN A 55 5.94 0.91 -17.02
C GLN A 55 4.47 0.63 -17.37
N LYS A 56 3.52 1.17 -16.60
CA LYS A 56 2.08 1.08 -16.93
C LYS A 56 1.71 1.83 -18.20
N LEU A 57 2.27 3.02 -18.39
CA LEU A 57 1.98 3.85 -19.56
C LEU A 57 2.68 3.35 -20.83
N THR A 58 3.73 2.56 -20.69
CA THR A 58 4.54 2.00 -21.80
C THR A 58 4.27 0.53 -22.07
N GLY A 59 3.25 -0.07 -21.43
CA GLY A 59 2.86 -1.47 -21.67
C GLY A 59 3.81 -2.53 -21.11
N ARG A 60 4.70 -2.17 -20.18
CA ARG A 60 5.76 -3.06 -19.62
C ARG A 60 5.55 -3.48 -18.15
N ASP A 61 4.45 -3.09 -17.52
CA ASP A 61 4.15 -3.35 -16.08
C ASP A 61 4.03 -4.86 -15.74
N PHE A 62 3.72 -5.72 -16.72
CA PHE A 62 3.64 -7.17 -16.51
C PHE A 62 4.98 -7.88 -16.72
N LYS A 63 5.77 -7.41 -17.68
CA LYS A 63 7.06 -7.97 -18.10
C LYS A 63 7.94 -6.84 -18.61
N PRO A 64 9.05 -6.49 -17.93
CA PRO A 64 9.89 -5.36 -18.32
C PRO A 64 10.47 -5.46 -19.75
N GLU A 65 10.69 -6.68 -20.23
CA GLU A 65 11.31 -6.98 -21.53
C GLU A 65 10.30 -7.05 -22.70
N GLU A 66 9.00 -7.05 -22.41
CA GLU A 66 7.94 -7.22 -23.40
C GLU A 66 6.98 -6.03 -23.36
N GLU A 67 6.94 -5.25 -24.44
CA GLU A 67 5.99 -4.16 -24.61
C GLU A 67 4.67 -4.69 -25.17
N LEU A 68 3.59 -4.46 -24.43
CA LEU A 68 2.24 -4.84 -24.83
C LEU A 68 1.54 -3.69 -25.55
N ASP A 69 0.83 -4.00 -26.63
CA ASP A 69 -0.13 -3.06 -27.22
C ASP A 69 -1.32 -2.83 -26.28
N VAL A 70 -2.07 -1.76 -26.53
CA VAL A 70 -3.19 -1.32 -25.68
C VAL A 70 -4.24 -2.42 -25.49
N ILE A 71 -4.60 -3.17 -26.54
CA ILE A 71 -5.63 -4.20 -26.46
C ILE A 71 -5.13 -5.36 -25.61
N SER A 72 -3.91 -5.83 -25.84
CA SER A 72 -3.28 -6.90 -25.05
C SER A 72 -3.12 -6.51 -23.58
N GLN A 73 -2.71 -5.27 -23.29
CA GLN A 73 -2.58 -4.76 -21.93
C GLN A 73 -3.94 -4.75 -21.21
N VAL A 74 -4.97 -4.20 -21.86
CA VAL A 74 -6.34 -4.15 -21.28
C VAL A 74 -6.88 -5.57 -21.05
N HIS A 75 -6.67 -6.49 -21.99
CA HIS A 75 -7.09 -7.86 -21.83
C HIS A 75 -6.43 -8.53 -20.61
N LYS A 76 -5.11 -8.37 -20.43
CA LYS A 76 -4.41 -8.89 -19.24
C LYS A 76 -4.90 -8.25 -17.94
N LEU A 77 -5.19 -6.95 -17.93
CA LEU A 77 -5.77 -6.28 -16.77
C LEU A 77 -7.11 -6.90 -16.37
N ILE A 78 -7.99 -7.17 -17.35
CA ILE A 78 -9.28 -7.82 -17.11
C ILE A 78 -9.07 -9.24 -16.57
N MET A 79 -8.14 -10.01 -17.15
CA MET A 79 -7.84 -11.36 -16.69
C MET A 79 -7.40 -11.36 -15.21
N GLU A 80 -6.44 -10.52 -14.84
CA GLU A 80 -5.97 -10.46 -13.45
C GLU A 80 -7.04 -9.91 -12.49
N ALA A 81 -7.87 -8.96 -12.92
CA ALA A 81 -8.96 -8.42 -12.10
C ALA A 81 -10.11 -9.42 -11.88
N THR A 82 -10.28 -10.40 -12.76
CA THR A 82 -11.34 -11.43 -12.67
C THR A 82 -10.82 -12.78 -12.20
N LYS A 83 -9.51 -12.90 -11.97
CA LYS A 83 -8.84 -14.12 -11.55
C LYS A 83 -9.22 -14.50 -10.11
N LEU A 84 -9.75 -15.71 -9.92
CA LEU A 84 -10.22 -16.18 -8.62
C LEU A 84 -9.13 -16.13 -7.55
N GLU A 85 -7.89 -16.48 -7.91
CA GLU A 85 -6.75 -16.46 -7.01
C GLU A 85 -6.42 -15.05 -6.50
N ASN A 86 -6.71 -14.01 -7.28
CA ASN A 86 -6.54 -12.62 -6.86
C ASN A 86 -7.73 -12.18 -6.00
N LEU A 87 -8.95 -12.52 -6.44
CA LEU A 87 -10.19 -12.13 -5.77
C LEU A 87 -10.32 -12.70 -4.35
N CYS A 88 -9.83 -13.93 -4.12
CA CYS A 88 -9.93 -14.59 -2.82
C CYS A 88 -8.97 -14.01 -1.76
N GLN A 89 -7.98 -13.21 -2.17
CA GLN A 89 -7.06 -12.52 -1.27
C GLN A 89 -7.59 -11.16 -0.80
N HIS A 90 -8.65 -10.65 -1.42
CA HIS A 90 -9.24 -9.40 -0.99
C HIS A 90 -9.79 -9.51 0.44
N TYR A 91 -9.68 -8.40 1.17
CA TYR A 91 -10.31 -8.27 2.46
C TYR A 91 -11.82 -8.55 2.36
N ILE A 92 -12.38 -9.30 3.32
CA ILE A 92 -13.78 -9.75 3.28
C ILE A 92 -14.81 -8.62 3.09
N GLY A 93 -14.53 -7.42 3.60
CA GLY A 93 -15.40 -6.25 3.45
C GLY A 93 -15.25 -5.49 2.12
N TRP A 94 -14.39 -5.95 1.20
CA TRP A 94 -14.27 -5.42 -0.15
C TRP A 94 -15.42 -5.90 -1.06
N CYS A 95 -16.09 -7.00 -0.68
CA CYS A 95 -17.20 -7.59 -1.44
C CYS A 95 -16.86 -7.95 -2.90
N SER A 96 -15.81 -8.73 -3.13
CA SER A 96 -15.40 -9.22 -4.47
C SER A 96 -16.47 -10.01 -5.26
N PHE A 97 -17.62 -10.27 -4.64
CA PHE A 97 -18.73 -11.09 -5.13
C PHE A 97 -19.96 -10.24 -5.54
N TRP A 98 -19.81 -8.92 -5.61
CA TRP A 98 -20.86 -7.96 -6.00
C TRP A 98 -20.54 -7.25 -7.31
#